data_AF-A0A2D6EYW9-F1
#
_entry.id   AF-A0A2D6EYW9-F1
#
_cell.length_a   1.000
_cell.length_b   1.000
_cell.length_c   1.000
_cell.angle_alpha   90.00
_cell.angle_beta   90.00
_cell.angle_gamma   90.00
#
_symmetry.space_group_name_H-M   'P 1'
#
loop_
_entity.id
_entity.type
_entity.pdbx_description
1 polymer ?
#
loop_
_entity_poly.entity_id
_entity_poly.type
_entity_poly.pdbx_seq_one_letter_code
_entity_poly.pdbx_strand_id
1 'polypeptide(L)' 'GGVAVSGLEMAQNSMRVQWTKKKLCSQLVKIMDNIHKQCVKYGEGKEQVNYIHGANIGGFVKVADAMIANGVF' A
#
# COMPACT_ATOMS: atom_id res chain seq x y z
N GLY A 1 -1.74 -0.11 -8.73
CA GLY A 1 -0.74 0.12 -9.79
C GLY A 1 -0.43 1.59 -9.97
N GLY A 2 -1.25 2.33 -10.72
CA GLY A 2 -0.98 3.74 -11.09
C GLY A 2 -0.64 4.66 -9.92
N VAL A 3 -1.49 4.73 -8.89
CA VAL A 3 -1.26 5.58 -7.70
C VAL A 3 0.06 5.24 -6.99
N ALA A 4 0.46 3.97 -6.96
CA ALA A 4 1.73 3.58 -6.39
C ALA A 4 2.92 4.12 -7.20
N VAL A 5 2.83 4.10 -8.54
CA VAL A 5 3.86 4.68 -9.40
C VAL A 5 3.94 6.19 -9.22
N SER A 6 2.80 6.89 -9.11
CA SER A 6 2.77 8.32 -8.80
C SER A 6 3.45 8.63 -7.46
N GLY A 7 3.23 7.82 -6.43
CA GLY A 7 3.94 7.96 -5.16
C GLY A 7 5.46 7.76 -5.28
N LEU A 8 5.90 6.81 -6.11
CA LEU A 8 7.33 6.60 -6.39
C LEU A 8 7.94 7.75 -7.22
N GLU A 9 7.17 8.35 -8.11
CA GLU A 9 7.55 9.55 -8.86
C GLU A 9 7.74 10.75 -7.93
N MET A 10 6.78 10.99 -7.02
CA MET A 10 6.89 12.04 -5.99
C MET A 10 8.13 11.83 -5.10
N ALA A 11 8.42 10.58 -4.72
CA ALA A 11 9.61 10.25 -3.93
C ALA A 11 10.92 10.54 -4.69
N GLN A 12 11.00 10.15 -5.97
CA GLN A 12 12.14 10.47 -6.84
C GLN A 12 12.35 11.98 -6.98
N ASN A 13 11.27 12.74 -7.21
CA ASN A 13 11.30 14.19 -7.34
C ASN A 13 11.80 14.87 -6.06
N SER A 14 11.30 14.44 -4.89
CA SER A 14 11.74 14.96 -3.59
C SER A 14 13.23 14.71 -3.33
N MET A 15 13.73 13.53 -3.70
CA MET A 15 15.15 13.16 -3.55
C MET A 15 16.05 13.68 -4.67
N ARG A 16 15.50 14.25 -5.75
CA ARG A 16 16.22 14.65 -6.98
C ARG A 16 17.06 13.52 -7.57
N VAL A 17 16.54 12.28 -7.52
CA VAL A 17 17.20 11.10 -8.07
C VAL A 17 16.34 10.46 -9.14
N GLN A 18 16.98 9.89 -10.16
CA GLN A 18 16.31 9.05 -11.15
C GLN A 18 16.67 7.59 -10.90
N TRP A 19 15.66 6.72 -10.85
CA TRP A 19 15.87 5.29 -10.70
C TRP A 19 15.82 4.57 -12.03
N THR A 20 16.57 3.47 -12.12
CA THR A 20 16.46 2.56 -13.25
C THR A 20 15.09 1.89 -13.26
N LYS A 21 14.62 1.51 -14.45
CA LYS A 21 13.38 0.74 -14.62
C LYS A 21 13.36 -0.55 -13.76
N LYS A 22 14.52 -1.21 -13.60
CA LYS A 22 14.67 -2.40 -12.75
C LYS A 22 14.38 -2.09 -11.28
N LYS A 23 14.93 -0.97 -10.77
CA LYS A 23 14.67 -0.53 -9.39
C LYS A 23 13.21 -0.13 -9.20
N LEU A 24 12.62 0.62 -10.15
CA LEU A 24 11.21 1.01 -10.11
C LEU A 24 10.29 -0.22 -10.09
N CYS A 25 10.54 -1.20 -10.97
CA CYS A 25 9.79 -2.45 -11.02
C CYS A 25 9.90 -3.24 -9.70
N SER A 26 11.11 -3.37 -9.15
CA SER A 26 11.30 -4.03 -7.85
C SER A 26 10.51 -3.36 -6.72
N GLN A 27 10.46 -2.02 -6.70
CA GLN A 27 9.65 -1.29 -5.71
C GLN A 27 8.15 -1.52 -5.94
N LEU A 28 7.69 -1.48 -7.19
CA LEU A 28 6.28 -1.73 -7.51
C LEU A 28 5.86 -3.15 -7.10
N VAL A 29 6.68 -4.17 -7.38
CA VAL A 29 6.41 -5.56 -6.97
C VAL A 29 6.29 -5.66 -5.44
N LYS A 30 7.19 -5.00 -4.69
CA LYS A 30 7.12 -4.97 -3.23
C LYS A 30 5.83 -4.30 -2.72
N ILE A 31 5.39 -3.21 -3.35
CA ILE A 31 4.14 -2.54 -2.98
C ILE A 31 2.95 -3.47 -3.20
N MET A 32 2.90 -4.15 -4.35
CA MET A 32 1.81 -5.07 -4.66
C MET A 32 1.78 -6.29 -3.72
N ASP A 33 2.95 -6.84 -3.38
CA ASP A 33 3.07 -7.92 -2.39
C ASP A 33 2.59 -7.47 -1.00
N ASN A 34 2.93 -6.24 -0.59
CA ASN A 34 2.43 -5.68 0.67
C ASN A 34 0.90 -5.49 0.64
N ILE A 35 0.33 -5.00 -0.46
CA ILE A 35 -1.13 -4.88 -0.61
C ILE A 35 -1.78 -6.26 -0.48
N HIS A 36 -1.25 -7.27 -1.16
CA HIS A 36 -1.75 -8.64 -1.07
C HIS A 36 -1.69 -9.15 0.37
N LYS A 37 -0.55 -9.01 1.07
CA LYS A 37 -0.42 -9.42 2.48
C LYS A 37 -1.43 -8.71 3.40
N GLN A 38 -1.73 -7.43 3.17
CA GLN A 38 -2.77 -6.73 3.92
C GLN A 38 -4.15 -7.34 3.67
N CYS A 39 -4.48 -7.63 2.40
CA CYS A 39 -5.74 -8.29 2.08
C CYS A 39 -5.84 -9.69 2.67
N VAL A 40 -4.75 -10.46 2.70
CA VAL A 40 -4.70 -11.78 3.36
C VAL A 40 -4.91 -11.64 4.86
N LYS A 41 -4.26 -10.67 5.50
CA LYS A 41 -4.35 -10.44 6.95
C LYS A 41 -5.77 -10.08 7.41
N TYR A 42 -6.48 -9.24 6.66
CA TYR A 42 -7.79 -8.73 7.07
C TYR A 42 -8.96 -9.38 6.35
N GLY A 43 -8.70 -10.17 5.31
CA GLY A 43 -9.70 -10.83 4.48
C GLY A 43 -9.87 -12.30 4.82
N GLU A 44 -9.62 -12.71 6.07
CA GLU A 44 -9.80 -14.10 6.51
C GLU A 44 -11.18 -14.61 6.12
N GLY A 45 -11.20 -15.57 5.20
CA GLY A 45 -12.38 -16.32 4.78
C GLY A 45 -12.17 -17.79 5.07
N LYS A 46 -13.27 -18.53 5.23
CA LYS A 46 -13.25 -19.94 5.65
C LYS A 46 -12.48 -20.87 4.68
N GLU A 47 -12.39 -20.51 3.40
CA GLU A 47 -11.72 -21.32 2.36
C GLU A 47 -10.80 -20.51 1.43
N GLN A 48 -11.09 -19.23 1.22
CA GLN A 48 -10.31 -18.33 0.37
C GLN A 48 -10.28 -16.91 0.95
N VAL A 49 -9.23 -16.17 0.62
CA VAL A 49 -9.05 -14.78 1.04
C VAL A 49 -10.09 -13.89 0.34
N ASN A 50 -10.89 -13.20 1.14
CA ASN A 50 -11.82 -12.21 0.62
C ASN A 50 -11.10 -10.87 0.43
N TYR A 51 -10.61 -10.61 -0.78
CA TYR A 51 -9.87 -9.39 -1.10
C TYR A 51 -10.69 -8.11 -0.97
N ILE A 52 -12.01 -8.16 -1.17
CA ILE A 52 -12.87 -6.98 -1.02
C ILE A 52 -12.91 -6.58 0.46
N HIS A 53 -13.20 -7.52 1.35
CA HIS A 53 -13.16 -7.26 2.79
C HIS A 53 -11.76 -6.89 3.27
N GLY A 54 -10.75 -7.65 2.85
CA GLY A 54 -9.36 -7.40 3.26
C GLY A 54 -8.84 -6.04 2.82
N ALA A 55 -9.15 -5.59 1.60
CA ALA A 55 -8.75 -4.27 1.11
C ALA A 55 -9.48 -3.14 1.85
N ASN A 56 -10.79 -3.29 2.08
CA ASN A 56 -11.59 -2.28 2.78
C ASN A 56 -11.17 -2.13 4.24
N ILE A 57 -11.04 -3.24 4.97
CA ILE A 57 -10.64 -3.25 6.37
C ILE A 57 -9.19 -2.79 6.51
N GLY A 58 -8.27 -3.32 5.69
CA GLY A 58 -6.85 -2.93 5.76
C GLY A 58 -6.62 -1.47 5.41
N GLY A 59 -7.34 -0.93 4.43
CA GLY A 59 -7.32 0.49 4.09
C GLY A 59 -7.87 1.36 5.23
N PHE A 60 -9.01 0.96 5.80
CA PHE A 60 -9.65 1.68 6.90
C PHE A 60 -8.76 1.70 8.16
N VAL A 61 -8.24 0.56 8.61
CA VAL A 61 -7.37 0.46 9.79
C VAL A 61 -6.18 1.39 9.67
N LYS A 62 -5.52 1.41 8.50
CA LYS A 62 -4.37 2.30 8.28
C LYS A 62 -4.71 3.79 8.43
N VAL A 63 -5.88 4.21 7.93
CA VAL A 63 -6.32 5.60 8.05
C VAL A 63 -6.79 5.91 9.47
N ALA A 64 -7.55 5.01 10.10
CA ALA A 64 -8.02 5.16 11.47
C ALA A 64 -6.86 5.27 12.47
N ASP A 65 -5.85 4.40 12.35
CA ASP A 65 -4.64 4.45 13.18
C ASP A 65 -3.92 5.81 13.02
N ALA A 66 -3.83 6.32 11.79
CA ALA A 66 -3.24 7.63 11.53
C ALA A 66 -4.09 8.77 12.12
N MET A 67 -5.42 8.70 12.03
CA MET A 67 -6.32 9.69 12.63
C MET A 67 -6.19 9.70 14.16
N ILE A 68 -6.19 8.53 14.80
CA ILE A 68 -6.01 8.40 16.26
C ILE A 68 -4.64 8.96 16.68
N ALA A 69 -3.58 8.64 15.94
CA ALA A 69 -2.22 9.10 16.23
C ALA A 69 -2.04 10.62 16.07
N ASN A 70 -2.73 11.24 15.11
CA ASN A 70 -2.71 12.69 14.93
C ASN A 70 -3.66 13.43 15.88
N GLY A 71 -4.44 12.71 16.69
CA GLY A 71 -5.35 13.27 17.69
C GLY A 71 -6.58 13.95 17.08
N VAL A 72 -7.27 14.76 17.89
CA VAL A 72 -8.34 15.63 17.42
C VAL A 72 -7.70 16.95 16.99
N PHE A 73 -7.78 17.25 15.70
CA PHE A 73 -7.36 18.53 15.09
C PHE A 73 -8.58 19.38 14.75
#